data_AF-A8HND3-F1
#
_entry.id   AF-A8HND3-F1
#
_cell.length_a   1.000
_cell.length_b   1.000
_cell.length_c   1.000
_cell.angle_alpha   90.00
_cell.angle_beta   90.00
_cell.angle_gamma   90.00
#
_symmetry.space_group_name_H-M   'P 1'
#
loop_
_entity.id
_entity.type
_entity.pdbx_description
1 polymer ?
#
loop_
_entity_poly.entity_id
_entity_poly.type
_entity_poly.pdbx_seq_one_letter_code
_entity_poly.pdbx_strand_id
1 'polypeptide(L)'
;MAYTLRSVSSAVSSTRASRFSTVAVRASAQINPSIRKSEEKVADFVKVEDLPKPKAVYCRCWRSSKFPMCDGAHVKHNKETGDNVGPLVIESPTAK
;
A
#
# COMPACT_ATOMS: atom_id res chain seq x y z
N MET A 1 -83.49 -2.93 -4.92
CA MET A 1 -82.59 -3.61 -5.87
C MET A 1 -81.72 -2.52 -6.50
N ALA A 2 -80.39 -2.49 -6.46
CA ALA A 2 -79.44 -3.46 -5.96
C ALA A 2 -77.99 -2.95 -6.20
N TYR A 3 -77.03 -3.75 -5.72
CA TYR A 3 -75.61 -3.88 -6.05
C TYR A 3 -74.66 -2.72 -5.69
N THR A 4 -74.07 -2.82 -4.50
CA THR A 4 -72.71 -2.31 -4.23
C THR A 4 -71.68 -3.36 -4.64
N LEU A 5 -70.68 -3.03 -5.47
CA LEU A 5 -69.45 -3.82 -5.59
C LEU A 5 -68.20 -2.94 -5.81
N ARG A 6 -67.50 -2.74 -4.69
CA ARG A 6 -66.05 -2.78 -4.43
C ARG A 6 -65.07 -2.35 -5.54
N SER A 7 -64.43 -1.21 -5.29
CA SER A 7 -63.14 -0.81 -5.88
C SER A 7 -62.04 -1.79 -5.46
N VAL A 8 -61.25 -2.26 -6.43
CA VAL A 8 -60.05 -3.06 -6.19
C VAL A 8 -58.82 -2.16 -6.29
N SER A 9 -58.15 -1.94 -5.16
CA SER A 9 -56.83 -1.30 -5.13
C SER A 9 -55.76 -2.39 -5.33
N SER A 10 -55.12 -2.41 -6.50
CA SER A 10 -53.95 -3.24 -6.75
C SER A 10 -52.76 -2.70 -5.98
N ALA A 11 -52.32 -3.44 -4.96
CA ALA A 11 -51.07 -3.17 -4.25
C ALA A 11 -49.89 -3.44 -5.19
N VAL A 12 -49.16 -2.38 -5.57
CA VAL A 12 -47.92 -2.49 -6.33
C VAL A 12 -46.86 -3.03 -5.38
N SER A 13 -46.46 -4.28 -5.57
CA SER A 13 -45.45 -4.94 -4.75
C SER A 13 -44.11 -4.24 -4.98
N SER A 14 -43.68 -3.44 -3.99
CA SER A 14 -42.38 -2.79 -3.99
C SER A 14 -41.30 -3.88 -3.97
N THR A 15 -40.70 -4.15 -5.13
CA THR A 15 -39.51 -4.99 -5.20
C THR A 15 -38.40 -4.25 -4.46
N ARG A 16 -38.09 -4.73 -3.26
CA ARG A 16 -36.98 -4.27 -2.43
C ARG A 16 -35.71 -4.43 -3.25
N ALA A 17 -35.25 -3.35 -3.87
CA ALA A 17 -33.99 -3.31 -4.60
C ALA A 17 -32.90 -3.85 -3.68
N SER A 18 -32.40 -5.05 -4.00
CA SER A 18 -31.30 -5.67 -3.29
C SER A 18 -30.13 -4.71 -3.36
N ARG A 19 -29.83 -4.05 -2.24
CA ARG A 19 -28.64 -3.24 -2.07
C ARG A 19 -27.46 -4.20 -2.00
N PHE A 20 -27.02 -4.69 -3.16
CA PHE A 20 -25.69 -5.27 -3.28
C PHE A 20 -24.70 -4.15 -3.03
N SER A 21 -24.26 -4.03 -1.79
CA SER A 21 -23.14 -3.18 -1.41
C SER A 21 -21.90 -3.76 -2.08
N THR A 22 -21.48 -3.16 -3.19
CA THR A 22 -20.20 -3.44 -3.81
C THR A 22 -19.10 -3.02 -2.83
N VAL A 23 -18.48 -4.00 -2.16
CA VAL A 23 -17.28 -3.75 -1.35
C VAL A 23 -16.13 -3.54 -2.32
N ALA A 24 -15.69 -2.30 -2.48
CA ALA A 24 -14.49 -1.98 -3.24
C ALA A 24 -13.26 -2.42 -2.44
N VAL A 25 -12.71 -3.59 -2.75
CA VAL A 25 -11.40 -4.00 -2.24
C VAL A 25 -10.33 -3.24 -3.02
N ARG A 26 -9.92 -2.08 -2.50
CA ARG A 26 -8.71 -1.43 -2.99
C ARG A 26 -7.53 -2.23 -2.45
N ALA A 27 -6.84 -2.96 -3.31
CA ALA A 27 -5.52 -3.49 -2.96
C ALA A 27 -4.63 -2.29 -2.61
N SER A 28 -4.35 -2.09 -1.33
CA SER A 28 -3.43 -1.06 -0.83
C SER A 28 -1.98 -1.47 -1.08
N ALA A 29 -1.67 -1.90 -2.30
CA ALA A 29 -0.48 -2.68 -2.63
C ALA A 29 0.73 -1.82 -3.05
N GLN A 30 0.61 -0.49 -3.04
CA GLN A 30 1.73 0.36 -3.47
C GLN A 30 2.81 0.42 -2.38
N ILE A 31 3.94 -0.26 -2.62
CA ILE A 31 5.07 -0.34 -1.68
C ILE A 31 5.70 1.04 -1.46
N ASN A 32 5.94 1.79 -2.52
CA ASN A 32 6.46 3.14 -2.49
C ASN A 32 5.29 4.16 -2.43
N PRO A 33 5.13 4.98 -1.38
CA PRO A 33 4.06 5.97 -1.31
C PRO A 33 4.43 7.31 -1.95
N SER A 34 5.69 7.75 -1.90
CA SER A 34 6.06 9.15 -2.19
C SER A 34 7.40 9.38 -2.89
N ILE A 35 8.30 8.39 -2.95
CA ILE A 35 9.66 8.59 -3.45
C ILE A 35 9.65 8.60 -4.99
N ARG A 36 10.16 9.67 -5.61
CA ARG A 36 10.46 9.79 -7.05
C ARG A 36 9.32 9.31 -7.98
N LYS A 37 8.09 9.76 -7.71
CA LYS A 37 6.86 9.34 -8.44
C LYS A 37 6.76 9.77 -9.90
N SER A 38 7.58 10.72 -10.31
CA SER A 38 7.71 11.12 -11.72
C SER A 38 8.46 10.08 -12.56
N GLU A 39 9.19 9.15 -11.92
CA GLU A 39 9.95 8.12 -12.61
C GLU A 39 9.12 6.84 -12.75
N GLU A 40 9.08 6.30 -13.97
CA GLU A 40 8.40 5.03 -14.26
C GLU A 40 8.98 3.89 -13.42
N LYS A 41 10.30 3.90 -13.22
CA LYS A 41 11.02 2.93 -12.40
C LYS A 41 12.16 3.62 -11.65
N VAL A 42 12.05 3.64 -10.34
CA VAL A 42 13.09 4.16 -9.46
C VAL A 42 14.15 3.09 -9.25
N ALA A 43 15.37 3.36 -9.72
CA ALA A 43 16.55 2.53 -9.52
C ALA A 43 17.73 3.40 -9.07
N ASP A 44 18.53 2.88 -8.15
CA ASP A 44 19.73 3.54 -7.64
C ASP A 44 20.95 2.68 -7.95
N PHE A 45 21.96 3.30 -8.56
CA PHE A 45 23.23 2.66 -8.90
C PHE A 45 24.30 3.20 -7.96
N VAL A 46 24.97 2.30 -7.26
CA VAL A 46 26.10 2.64 -6.40
C VAL A 46 27.29 1.82 -6.85
N LYS A 47 28.40 2.50 -7.11
CA LYS A 47 29.69 1.88 -7.40
C LYS A 47 30.27 1.29 -6.13
N VAL A 48 30.92 0.13 -6.23
CA VAL A 48 31.46 -0.58 -5.07
C VAL A 48 32.54 0.24 -4.37
N GLU A 49 33.29 1.04 -5.14
CA GLU A 49 34.37 1.90 -4.67
C GLU A 49 33.89 3.06 -3.81
N ASP A 50 32.66 3.52 -4.06
CA ASP A 50 32.02 4.67 -3.39
C ASP A 50 31.17 4.25 -2.18
N LEU A 51 31.17 2.96 -1.82
CA LEU A 51 30.42 2.48 -0.66
C LEU A 51 30.96 3.08 0.64
N PRO A 52 30.09 3.61 1.53
CA PRO A 52 30.48 4.02 2.87
C PRO A 52 31.17 2.87 3.63
N LYS A 53 32.35 3.16 4.21
CA LYS A 53 33.11 2.23 5.06
C LYS A 53 32.84 2.50 6.55
N PRO A 54 32.77 1.49 7.42
CA PRO A 54 32.96 0.05 7.14
C PRO A 54 31.71 -0.65 6.59
N LYS A 55 30.55 0.03 6.59
CA LYS A 55 29.27 -0.53 6.17
C LYS A 55 28.41 0.52 5.47
N ALA A 56 27.75 0.10 4.41
CA ALA A 56 26.69 0.84 3.75
C ALA A 56 25.34 0.20 4.10
N VAL A 57 24.32 1.02 4.35
CA VAL A 57 22.99 0.53 4.75
C VAL A 57 21.93 1.16 3.85
N TYR A 58 21.31 0.35 2.99
CA TYR A 58 20.35 0.77 1.99
C TYR A 58 18.92 0.42 2.38
N CYS A 59 18.01 1.34 2.07
CA CYS A 59 16.58 1.20 2.33
C CYS A 59 15.93 0.21 1.36
N ARG A 60 15.09 -0.70 1.91
CA ARG A 60 14.20 -1.56 1.11
C ARG A 60 12.72 -1.35 1.39
N CYS A 61 12.39 -0.52 2.39
CA CYS A 61 11.01 -0.29 2.83
C CYS A 61 10.31 0.88 2.13
N TRP A 62 11.05 1.69 1.35
CA TRP A 62 10.51 2.91 0.70
C TRP A 62 9.87 3.93 1.67
N ARG A 63 10.32 3.97 2.93
CA ARG A 63 9.88 4.96 3.94
C ARG A 63 10.99 5.93 4.37
N SER A 64 12.23 5.67 3.97
CA SER A 64 13.38 6.49 4.35
C SER A 64 13.27 7.89 3.74
N SER A 65 13.49 8.90 4.57
CA SER A 65 13.65 10.30 4.16
C SER A 65 14.98 10.54 3.43
N LYS A 66 15.96 9.66 3.64
CA LYS A 66 17.30 9.70 3.05
C LYS A 66 17.49 8.65 1.95
N PHE A 67 16.38 8.20 1.33
CA PHE A 67 16.42 7.20 0.27
C PHE A 67 17.45 7.61 -0.81
N PRO A 68 18.38 6.72 -1.22
CA PRO A 68 18.37 5.26 -1.05
C PRO A 68 18.94 4.73 0.27
N MET A 69 19.51 5.57 1.13
CA MET A 69 20.07 5.14 2.42
C MET A 69 18.97 4.80 3.42
N CYS A 70 19.23 3.87 4.33
CA CYS A 70 18.34 3.57 5.45
C CYS A 70 18.53 4.58 6.59
N ASP A 71 17.43 5.13 7.08
CA ASP A 71 17.38 6.03 8.24
C ASP A 71 16.65 5.44 9.45
N GLY A 72 16.25 4.16 9.38
CA GLY A 72 15.50 3.48 10.43
C GLY A 72 13.97 3.53 10.29
N ALA A 73 13.41 4.21 9.28
CA ALA A 73 11.95 4.33 9.10
C ALA A 73 11.20 2.99 8.99
N HIS A 74 11.87 1.91 8.59
CA HIS A 74 11.31 0.55 8.53
C HIS A 74 10.80 0.07 9.90
N VAL A 75 11.40 0.50 11.02
CA VAL A 75 10.95 0.10 12.37
C VAL A 75 9.53 0.60 12.63
N LYS A 76 9.26 1.87 12.32
CA LYS A 76 7.93 2.47 12.46
C LYS A 76 6.93 1.77 11.55
N HIS A 77 7.29 1.57 10.29
CA HIS A 77 6.46 0.87 9.31
C HIS A 77 6.10 -0.55 9.79
N ASN A 78 7.07 -1.34 10.23
CA ASN A 78 6.85 -2.69 10.76
C ASN A 78 5.90 -2.67 11.97
N LYS A 79 6.09 -1.74 12.90
CA LYS A 79 5.22 -1.61 14.08
C LYS A 79 3.78 -1.26 13.71
N GLU A 80 3.58 -0.37 12.73
CA GLU A 80 2.24 0.09 12.34
C GLU A 80 1.48 -0.92 11.47
N THR A 81 2.20 -1.70 10.66
CA THR A 81 1.61 -2.60 9.66
C THR A 81 1.67 -4.08 10.02
N GLY A 82 2.49 -4.45 11.00
CA GLY A 82 2.81 -5.86 11.30
C GLY A 82 3.81 -6.48 10.31
N ASP A 83 4.45 -5.66 9.46
CA ASP A 83 5.46 -6.10 8.49
C ASP A 83 6.81 -6.40 9.17
N ASN A 84 7.74 -7.03 8.44
CA ASN A 84 9.04 -7.48 8.93
C ASN A 84 10.21 -7.08 8.03
N VAL A 85 10.07 -6.00 7.25
CA VAL A 85 11.12 -5.54 6.33
C VAL A 85 12.32 -4.94 7.08
N GLY A 86 13.49 -5.04 6.45
CA GLY A 86 14.75 -4.46 6.96
C GLY A 86 15.65 -3.98 5.83
N PRO A 87 16.71 -3.21 6.15
CA PRO A 87 17.63 -2.69 5.16
C PRO A 87 18.46 -3.79 4.48
N LEU A 88 19.13 -3.43 3.39
CA LEU A 88 20.28 -4.17 2.87
C LEU A 88 21.54 -3.60 3.51
N VAL A 89 22.30 -4.41 4.23
CA VAL A 89 23.60 -4.03 4.80
C VAL A 89 24.69 -4.61 3.92
N ILE A 90 25.58 -3.75 3.42
CA ILE A 90 26.75 -4.14 2.65
C ILE A 90 27.97 -3.79 3.48
N GLU A 91 28.70 -4.80 3.91
CA GLU A 91 29.99 -4.60 4.57
C GLU A 91 31.04 -4.38 3.49
N SER A 92 31.83 -3.30 3.64
CA SER A 92 32.99 -3.14 2.77
C SER A 92 33.93 -4.33 3.02
N PRO A 93 34.59 -4.88 1.99
CA PRO A 93 35.63 -5.87 2.19
C PRO A 93 36.77 -5.23 2.99
N THR A 94 36.68 -5.36 4.31
CA THR A 94 37.78 -5.10 5.22
C THR A 94 38.83 -6.14 4.87
N ALA A 95 40.05 -5.71 4.52
CA ALA A 95 41.18 -6.61 4.42
C ALA A 95 41.24 -7.40 5.74
N LYS A 96 40.94 -8.70 5.67
CA LYS A 96 41.32 -9.64 6.70
C LYS A 96 42.83 -9.87 6.59
#